data_AF-H3RDQ0-F1
#
_entry.id   AF-H3RDQ0-F1
#
_cell.length_a   1.000
_cell.length_b   1.000
_cell.length_c   1.000
_cell.angle_alpha   90.00
_cell.angle_beta   90.00
_cell.angle_gamma   90.00
#
_symmetry.space_group_name_H-M   'P 1'
#
loop_
_entity.id
_entity.type
_entity.pdbx_description
1 polymer ?
#
loop_
_entity_poly.entity_id
_entity_poly.type
_entity_poly.pdbx_seq_one_letter_code
_entity_poly.pdbx_strand_id
1 'polypeptide(L)'
;MQPTDTLTTIATALAVLIAGASNVGPVITMPSSAAFEVRIGANDTVGRILRRQEKDFQITVWAGSPDVRAAAALAVDNGLSALASLSMPDGSPTVLRYKRSLISDSAQSYLVYRHDMIFCVDFSSLQTAQATQVVAPTMNVSDTHTTQTFPE
;
A
#
# COMPACT_ATOMS: atom_id res chain seq x y z
N MET A 1 -16.24 -18.73 1.96
CA MET A 1 -16.20 -17.34 2.46
C MET A 1 -17.02 -16.49 1.51
N GLN A 2 -18.30 -16.33 1.82
CA GLN A 2 -19.19 -15.42 1.12
C GLN A 2 -19.07 -14.01 1.74
N PRO A 3 -19.39 -12.94 1.01
CA PRO A 3 -19.18 -11.55 1.45
C PRO A 3 -19.88 -11.16 2.76
N THR A 4 -20.89 -11.93 3.18
CA THR A 4 -21.68 -11.70 4.41
C THR A 4 -21.30 -12.63 5.56
N ASP A 5 -20.29 -13.50 5.38
CA ASP A 5 -19.83 -14.38 6.44
C ASP A 5 -19.19 -13.58 7.57
N THR A 6 -19.69 -13.77 8.79
CA THR A 6 -19.07 -13.24 10.01
C THR A 6 -18.20 -14.32 10.65
N LEU A 7 -17.23 -13.94 11.49
CA LEU A 7 -16.38 -14.90 12.20
C LEU A 7 -17.21 -15.96 12.95
N THR A 8 -18.36 -15.57 13.51
CA THR A 8 -19.28 -16.48 14.19
C THR A 8 -19.98 -17.44 13.23
N THR A 9 -20.45 -16.99 12.06
CA THR A 9 -21.13 -17.88 11.11
C THR A 9 -20.18 -18.90 10.50
N ILE A 10 -18.92 -18.50 10.28
CA ILE A 10 -17.84 -19.39 9.82
C ILE A 10 -17.53 -20.44 10.90
N ALA A 11 -17.40 -20.01 12.17
CA ALA A 11 -17.15 -20.92 13.27
C ALA A 11 -18.28 -21.94 13.46
N THR A 12 -19.54 -21.52 13.32
CA THR A 12 -20.70 -22.41 13.39
C THR A 12 -20.70 -23.41 12.25
N ALA A 13 -20.45 -22.99 11.02
CA ALA A 13 -20.41 -23.88 9.86
C ALA A 13 -19.28 -24.94 9.98
N LEU A 14 -18.11 -24.54 10.49
CA LEU A 14 -16.98 -25.45 10.67
C LEU A 14 -17.19 -26.43 11.84
N ALA A 15 -17.83 -25.98 12.92
CA ALA A 15 -18.19 -26.86 14.04
C ALA A 15 -19.21 -27.95 13.64
N VAL A 16 -20.14 -27.66 12.72
CA VAL A 16 -21.07 -28.66 12.17
C VAL A 16 -20.34 -29.74 11.36
N LEU A 17 -19.24 -29.39 10.68
CA LEU A 17 -18.49 -30.32 9.84
C LEU A 17 -17.63 -31.30 10.65
N ILE A 18 -17.31 -30.98 11.90
CA ILE A 18 -16.45 -31.78 12.77
C ILE A 18 -17.30 -32.44 13.84
N ALA A 19 -17.44 -33.77 13.78
CA ALA A 19 -18.22 -34.52 14.75
C ALA A 19 -17.71 -34.31 16.19
N GLY A 20 -18.57 -33.78 17.06
CA GLY A 20 -18.24 -33.50 18.47
C GLY A 20 -17.55 -32.16 18.72
N ALA A 21 -17.36 -31.31 17.71
CA ALA A 21 -16.93 -29.93 17.90
C ALA A 21 -18.11 -29.05 18.33
N SER A 22 -17.80 -27.98 19.08
CA SER A 22 -18.76 -26.93 19.45
C SER A 22 -18.14 -25.57 19.20
N ASN A 23 -18.94 -24.53 19.00
CA ASN A 23 -18.43 -23.16 18.91
C ASN A 23 -19.11 -22.23 19.90
N VAL A 24 -18.34 -21.27 20.41
CA VAL A 24 -18.83 -20.15 21.21
C VAL A 24 -18.33 -18.87 20.55
N GLY A 25 -19.22 -18.17 19.85
CA GLY A 25 -18.85 -17.01 19.06
C GLY A 25 -17.83 -17.38 17.96
N PRO A 26 -16.70 -16.67 17.86
CA PRO A 26 -15.65 -16.96 16.87
C PRO A 26 -14.71 -18.12 17.27
N VAL A 27 -14.91 -18.76 18.43
CA VAL A 27 -14.01 -19.79 18.96
C VAL A 27 -14.63 -21.17 18.75
N ILE A 28 -13.85 -22.11 18.23
CA ILE A 28 -14.24 -23.51 18.04
C ILE A 28 -13.51 -24.37 19.07
N THR A 29 -14.26 -25.17 19.80
CA THR A 29 -13.77 -26.14 20.78
C THR A 29 -13.83 -27.53 20.15
N MET A 30 -12.69 -28.22 20.16
CA MET A 30 -12.50 -29.52 19.53
C MET A 30 -12.64 -30.66 20.55
N PRO A 31 -13.15 -31.84 20.15
CA PRO A 31 -13.18 -33.02 21.01
C PRO A 31 -11.77 -33.58 21.23
N SER A 32 -11.46 -34.04 22.43
CA SER A 32 -10.12 -34.48 22.86
C SER A 32 -9.61 -35.75 22.16
N SER A 33 -10.44 -36.42 21.36
CA SER A 33 -10.10 -37.65 20.63
C SER A 33 -9.68 -37.42 19.17
N ALA A 34 -9.70 -36.18 18.68
CA ALA A 34 -9.38 -35.87 17.29
C ALA A 34 -7.91 -35.40 17.14
N ALA A 35 -7.15 -36.05 16.26
CA ALA A 35 -5.90 -35.50 15.73
C ALA A 35 -6.25 -34.53 14.60
N PHE A 36 -5.73 -33.31 14.64
CA PHE A 36 -6.06 -32.30 13.63
C PHE A 36 -4.81 -31.53 13.19
N GLU A 37 -4.82 -31.14 11.92
CA GLU A 37 -3.88 -30.20 11.33
C GLU A 37 -4.69 -28.99 10.84
N VAL A 38 -4.41 -27.81 11.39
CA VAL A 38 -5.07 -26.57 10.95
C VAL A 38 -4.19 -25.87 9.93
N ARG A 39 -4.75 -25.60 8.76
CA ARG A 39 -4.11 -24.86 7.68
C ARG A 39 -4.91 -23.59 7.41
N ILE A 40 -4.29 -22.44 7.63
CA ILE A 40 -4.92 -21.13 7.44
C ILE A 40 -4.35 -20.52 6.16
N GLY A 41 -5.24 -20.19 5.22
CA GLY A 41 -4.92 -19.39 4.04
C GLY A 41 -5.62 -18.06 4.13
N ALA A 42 -4.85 -16.98 4.12
CA ALA A 42 -5.39 -15.64 3.96
C ALA A 42 -5.34 -15.19 2.50
N ASN A 43 -6.26 -14.32 2.12
CA ASN A 43 -6.11 -13.49 0.93
C ASN A 43 -5.49 -12.17 1.39
N ASP A 44 -4.41 -11.75 0.73
CA ASP A 44 -3.81 -10.45 0.97
C ASP A 44 -3.87 -9.59 -0.30
N THR A 45 -3.92 -8.28 -0.12
CA THR A 45 -3.95 -7.33 -1.22
C THR A 45 -2.52 -7.03 -1.63
N VAL A 46 -2.10 -7.55 -2.79
CA VAL A 46 -0.78 -7.29 -3.34
C VAL A 46 -0.88 -6.14 -4.33
N GLY A 47 -0.05 -5.12 -4.14
CA GLY A 47 0.09 -4.00 -5.06
C GLY A 47 1.27 -4.19 -6.01
N ARG A 48 1.03 -4.08 -7.32
CA ARG A 48 2.09 -3.99 -8.33
C ARG A 48 2.20 -2.56 -8.85
N ILE A 49 3.42 -2.02 -8.90
CA ILE A 49 3.68 -0.74 -9.56
C ILE A 49 3.50 -0.91 -11.08
N LEU A 50 2.59 -0.14 -11.67
CA LEU A 50 2.37 -0.10 -13.12
C LEU A 50 3.31 0.87 -13.78
N ARG A 51 3.42 2.08 -13.20
CA ARG A 51 4.20 3.15 -13.79
C ARG A 51 4.71 4.10 -12.72
N ARG A 52 5.95 4.55 -12.87
CA ARG A 52 6.49 5.71 -12.15
C ARG A 52 6.23 6.95 -12.98
N GLN A 53 5.64 7.96 -12.35
CA GLN A 53 5.23 9.19 -13.00
C GLN A 53 5.80 10.37 -12.21
N GLU A 54 6.23 11.37 -12.96
CA GLU A 54 6.65 12.67 -12.43
C GLU A 54 5.64 13.70 -12.94
N LYS A 55 5.17 14.59 -12.07
CA LYS A 55 4.31 15.70 -12.47
C LYS A 55 4.76 17.00 -11.83
N ASP A 56 5.09 17.94 -12.70
CA ASP A 56 5.39 19.31 -12.30
C ASP A 56 4.08 20.10 -12.10
N PHE A 57 4.03 20.88 -11.04
CA PHE A 57 2.99 21.86 -10.79
C PHE A 57 3.62 23.20 -10.43
N GLN A 58 2.98 24.27 -10.89
CA GLN A 58 3.45 25.63 -10.69
C GLN A 58 2.50 26.36 -9.74
N ILE A 59 3.07 26.96 -8.70
CA ILE A 59 2.38 27.88 -7.81
C ILE A 59 2.87 29.28 -8.15
N THR A 60 1.94 30.18 -8.47
CA THR A 60 2.26 31.57 -8.80
C THR A 60 1.73 32.48 -7.70
N VAL A 61 2.63 33.26 -7.12
CA VAL A 61 2.31 34.31 -6.15
C VAL A 61 2.30 35.64 -6.88
N TRP A 62 1.19 36.37 -6.75
CA TRP A 62 1.04 37.74 -7.20
C TRP A 62 0.89 38.65 -5.98
N ALA A 63 1.68 39.72 -5.90
CA ALA A 63 1.61 40.66 -4.79
C ALA A 63 1.79 42.12 -5.25
N GLY A 64 1.28 43.03 -4.41
CA GLY A 64 1.35 44.48 -4.61
C GLY A 64 2.69 45.12 -4.23
N SER A 65 3.57 44.37 -3.56
CA SER A 65 4.91 44.82 -3.18
C SER A 65 5.94 43.69 -3.27
N PRO A 66 7.24 44.01 -3.44
CA PRO A 66 8.30 43.01 -3.47
C PRO A 66 8.43 42.26 -2.15
N ASP A 67 8.26 42.95 -1.02
CA ASP A 67 8.39 42.38 0.31
C ASP A 67 7.27 41.38 0.61
N VAL A 68 6.03 41.72 0.24
CA VAL A 68 4.87 40.82 0.41
C VAL A 68 5.01 39.61 -0.51
N ARG A 69 5.50 39.78 -1.75
CA ARG A 69 5.82 38.67 -2.65
C ARG A 69 6.83 37.72 -2.01
N ALA A 70 7.93 38.24 -1.49
CA ALA A 70 9.00 37.44 -0.89
C ALA A 70 8.52 36.70 0.37
N ALA A 71 7.76 37.38 1.24
CA ALA A 71 7.20 36.77 2.44
C ALA A 71 6.19 35.66 2.11
N ALA A 72 5.30 35.89 1.13
CA ALA A 72 4.33 34.89 0.69
C ALA A 72 5.00 33.68 0.01
N ALA A 73 6.00 33.92 -0.84
CA ALA A 73 6.82 32.88 -1.45
C ALA A 73 7.48 31.98 -0.40
N LEU A 74 8.13 32.58 0.59
CA LEU A 74 8.81 31.88 1.67
C LEU A 74 7.84 31.08 2.53
N ALA A 75 6.64 31.63 2.81
CA ALA A 75 5.60 30.91 3.54
C ALA A 75 5.11 29.66 2.79
N VAL A 76 4.94 29.76 1.46
CA VAL A 76 4.55 28.62 0.62
C VAL A 76 5.65 27.57 0.58
N ASP A 77 6.90 27.97 0.36
CA ASP A 77 8.04 27.05 0.31
C ASP A 77 8.23 26.30 1.64
N ASN A 78 8.16 27.00 2.78
CA ASN A 78 8.21 26.37 4.10
C ASN A 78 7.03 25.43 4.35
N GLY A 79 5.81 25.83 3.97
CA GLY A 79 4.62 25.00 4.13
C GLY A 79 4.68 23.71 3.32
N LEU A 80 5.17 23.79 2.09
CA LEU A 80 5.31 22.62 1.21
C LEU A 80 6.52 21.76 1.57
N SER A 81 7.60 22.35 2.07
CA SER A 81 8.77 21.62 2.57
C SER A 81 8.44 20.76 3.78
N ALA A 82 7.48 21.19 4.62
CA ALA A 82 6.96 20.35 5.71
C ALA A 82 6.13 19.15 5.19
N LEU A 83 5.60 19.24 3.98
CA LEU A 83 4.77 18.22 3.33
C LEU A 83 5.58 17.40 2.32
N ALA A 84 6.70 16.82 2.77
CA ALA A 84 7.59 16.02 1.92
C ALA A 84 6.92 14.75 1.35
N SER A 85 5.90 14.21 2.03
CA SER A 85 5.12 13.05 1.61
C SER A 85 3.63 13.36 1.58
N LEU A 86 2.96 13.12 0.45
CA LEU A 86 1.51 13.25 0.33
C LEU A 86 0.86 11.87 0.36
N SER A 87 -0.28 11.76 1.05
CA SER A 87 -1.11 10.56 1.03
C SER A 87 -1.94 10.52 -0.25
N MET A 88 -1.72 9.51 -1.09
CA MET A 88 -2.59 9.25 -2.25
C MET A 88 -3.74 8.32 -1.86
N PRO A 89 -4.93 8.43 -2.50
CA PRO A 89 -6.07 7.55 -2.23
C PRO A 89 -5.78 6.06 -2.47
N ASP A 90 -4.79 5.76 -3.31
CA ASP A 90 -4.33 4.39 -3.61
C ASP A 90 -3.25 3.89 -2.64
N GLY A 91 -2.88 4.68 -1.63
CA GLY A 91 -1.86 4.35 -0.64
C GLY A 91 -0.43 4.38 -1.16
N SER A 92 -0.21 4.82 -2.41
CA SER A 92 1.13 4.87 -2.99
C SER A 92 2.00 5.93 -2.30
N PRO A 93 3.30 5.65 -2.06
CA PRO A 93 4.21 6.64 -1.53
C PRO A 93 4.45 7.71 -2.58
N THR A 94 4.31 8.98 -2.18
CA THR A 94 4.64 10.12 -3.04
C THR A 94 5.66 11.01 -2.37
N VAL A 95 6.51 11.61 -3.20
CA VAL A 95 7.56 12.53 -2.75
C VAL A 95 7.37 13.85 -3.46
N LEU A 96 7.26 14.90 -2.67
CA LEU A 96 7.26 16.27 -3.17
C LEU A 96 8.69 16.82 -3.18
N ARG A 97 9.10 17.41 -4.30
CA ARG A 97 10.42 18.03 -4.45
C ARG A 97 10.28 19.43 -5.03
N TYR A 98 10.99 20.39 -4.44
CA TYR A 98 11.18 21.70 -5.05
C TYR A 98 12.11 21.59 -6.28
N LYS A 99 11.72 22.17 -7.42
CA LYS A 99 12.46 22.06 -8.69
C LYS A 99 13.18 23.35 -9.04
N ARG A 100 12.45 24.47 -9.09
CA ARG A 100 12.98 25.80 -9.40
C ARG A 100 11.95 26.90 -9.11
N SER A 101 12.40 28.13 -9.06
CA SER A 101 11.54 29.31 -9.01
C SER A 101 11.97 30.36 -10.03
N LEU A 102 11.03 31.15 -10.53
CA LEU A 102 11.26 32.32 -11.36
C LEU A 102 10.61 33.54 -10.71
N ILE A 103 11.36 34.62 -10.55
CA ILE A 103 10.84 35.93 -10.12
C ILE A 103 10.67 36.78 -11.38
N SER A 104 9.53 37.46 -11.52
CA SER A 104 9.28 38.39 -12.61
C SER A 104 8.65 39.67 -12.11
N ASP A 105 9.37 40.78 -12.33
CA ASP A 105 8.99 42.14 -11.93
C ASP A 105 8.77 43.04 -13.15
N SER A 106 8.51 42.44 -14.31
CA SER A 106 8.28 43.17 -15.57
C SER A 106 7.10 44.15 -15.49
N ALA A 107 6.15 43.92 -14.56
CA ALA A 107 4.97 44.75 -14.35
C ALA A 107 5.06 45.63 -13.09
N GLN A 108 6.27 45.90 -12.59
CA GLN A 108 6.47 46.76 -11.40
C GLN A 108 5.87 48.16 -11.56
N SER A 109 5.78 48.69 -12.79
CA SER A 109 5.14 49.98 -13.09
C SER A 109 3.66 50.01 -12.71
N TYR A 110 3.02 48.85 -12.62
CA TYR A 110 1.62 48.67 -12.20
C TYR A 110 1.52 48.15 -10.76
N LEU A 111 2.62 48.16 -9.99
CA LEU A 111 2.72 47.56 -8.65
C LEU A 111 2.37 46.06 -8.65
N VAL A 112 2.70 45.34 -9.72
CA VAL A 112 2.46 43.90 -9.83
C VAL A 112 3.79 43.17 -9.82
N TYR A 113 3.97 42.35 -8.78
CA TYR A 113 5.16 41.53 -8.57
C TYR A 113 4.77 40.05 -8.61
N ARG A 114 5.52 39.24 -9.37
CA ARG A 114 5.21 37.83 -9.60
C ARG A 114 6.34 36.92 -9.15
N HIS A 115 5.98 35.82 -8.48
CA HIS A 115 6.89 34.73 -8.20
C HIS A 115 6.28 33.38 -8.58
N ASP A 116 6.91 32.69 -9.52
CA ASP A 116 6.55 31.34 -9.92
C ASP A 116 7.44 30.34 -9.21
N MET A 117 6.85 29.40 -8.47
CA MET A 117 7.56 28.28 -7.85
C MET A 117 7.08 27.00 -8.49
N ILE A 118 8.02 26.18 -8.98
CA ILE A 118 7.74 24.91 -9.63
C ILE A 118 8.17 23.79 -8.70
N PHE A 119 7.21 22.94 -8.39
CA PHE A 119 7.37 21.76 -7.59
C PHE A 119 7.07 20.52 -8.43
N CYS A 120 7.71 19.42 -8.07
CA CYS A 120 7.64 18.15 -8.75
C CYS A 120 7.10 17.11 -7.76
N VAL A 121 6.03 16.40 -8.15
CA VAL A 121 5.56 15.21 -7.43
C VAL A 121 6.01 13.96 -8.18
N ASP A 122 6.80 13.14 -7.49
CA ASP A 122 7.08 11.78 -7.89
C ASP A 122 6.00 10.86 -7.28
N PHE A 123 5.25 10.15 -8.12
CA PHE A 123 4.24 9.19 -7.68
C PHE A 123 4.24 7.92 -8.54
N SER A 124 3.74 6.82 -7.97
CA SER A 124 3.66 5.53 -8.66
C SER A 124 2.22 5.08 -8.75
N SER A 125 1.73 4.78 -9.95
CA SER A 125 0.42 4.18 -10.10
C SER A 125 0.50 2.69 -9.75
N LEU A 126 -0.43 2.24 -8.89
CA LEU A 126 -0.52 0.86 -8.44
C LEU A 126 -1.72 0.14 -9.07
N GLN A 127 -1.55 -1.13 -9.39
CA GLN A 127 -2.65 -2.07 -9.60
C GLN A 127 -2.67 -3.03 -8.42
N THR A 128 -3.79 -3.05 -7.72
CA THR A 128 -4.03 -3.97 -6.63
C THR A 128 -4.69 -5.24 -7.15
N ALA A 129 -4.17 -6.39 -6.75
CA ALA A 129 -4.80 -7.68 -6.97
C ALA A 129 -4.90 -8.43 -5.65
N GLN A 130 -5.97 -9.20 -5.47
CA GLN A 130 -6.08 -10.13 -4.36
C GLN A 130 -5.22 -11.36 -4.68
N ALA A 131 -4.26 -11.67 -3.82
CA ALA A 131 -3.45 -12.87 -3.93
C ALA A 131 -3.82 -13.84 -2.81
N THR A 132 -4.04 -15.10 -3.19
CA THR A 132 -4.28 -16.20 -2.25
C THR A 132 -2.94 -16.73 -1.74
N GLN A 133 -2.81 -16.90 -0.42
CA GLN A 133 -1.64 -17.54 0.16
C GLN A 133 -1.60 -19.03 -0.22
N VAL A 134 -0.40 -19.54 -0.57
CA VAL A 134 -0.18 -20.98 -0.76
C VAL A 134 0.02 -21.62 0.62
N VAL A 135 -0.89 -22.52 1.02
CA VAL A 135 -0.93 -23.09 2.37
C VAL A 135 -0.35 -24.51 2.46
N ALA A 136 -0.19 -25.21 1.34
CA ALA A 136 0.22 -26.62 1.34
C ALA A 136 1.00 -27.02 0.09
N PRO A 137 2.34 -26.88 0.07
CA PRO A 137 3.16 -27.55 -0.93
C PRO A 137 3.34 -29.02 -0.53
N THR A 138 2.78 -29.96 -1.29
CA THR A 138 3.10 -31.39 -1.18
C THR A 138 4.23 -31.73 -2.15
N MET A 139 5.36 -32.20 -1.63
CA MET A 139 6.47 -32.71 -2.44
C MET A 139 6.52 -34.23 -2.30
N ASN A 140 6.24 -34.94 -3.39
CA ASN A 140 6.42 -36.39 -3.44
C ASN A 140 7.87 -36.69 -3.82
N VAL A 141 8.66 -37.17 -2.86
CA VAL A 141 10.02 -37.69 -3.10
C VAL A 141 9.92 -39.20 -3.15
N SER A 142 10.23 -39.80 -4.30
CA SER A 142 10.41 -41.25 -4.43
C SER A 142 11.90 -41.54 -4.52
N ASP A 143 12.51 -41.98 -3.42
CA ASP A 143 13.87 -42.53 -3.43
C ASP A 143 13.82 -43.97 -3.95
N THR A 144 14.24 -44.18 -5.20
CA THR A 144 14.42 -45.53 -5.73
C THR A 144 15.85 -46.01 -5.39
N HIS A 145 16.13 -46.25 -4.11
CA HIS A 145 17.36 -46.93 -3.73
C HIS A 145 17.18 -48.45 -3.90
N THR A 146 17.37 -48.96 -5.11
CA THR A 146 17.58 -50.39 -5.32
C THR A 146 18.93 -50.77 -4.71
N THR A 147 18.94 -51.34 -3.51
CA THR A 147 20.10 -52.06 -2.98
C THR A 147 20.42 -53.22 -3.92
N GLN A 148 21.42 -53.06 -4.79
CA GLN A 148 22.00 -54.19 -5.52
C GLN A 148 22.91 -54.95 -4.55
N THR A 149 22.46 -56.12 -4.09
CA THR A 149 23.30 -57.07 -3.36
C THR A 149 24.15 -57.85 -4.36
N PHE A 150 25.47 -57.73 -4.26
CA PHE A 150 26.42 -58.56 -4.99
C PHE A 150 26.64 -59.89 -4.22
N PRO A 151 26.54 -61.06 -4.88
CA PRO A 151 26.89 -62.33 -4.23
C PRO A 151 28.42 -62.45 -4.06
N GLU A 152 28.84 -63.09 -2.97
CA GLU A 152 30.25 -63.39 -2.63
C GLU A 152 30.96 -64.25 -3.66
#